data_AF-A0A1Y4HW49-F1
#
_entry.id   AF-A0A1Y4HW49-F1
#
_cell.length_a   1.000
_cell.length_b   1.000
_cell.length_c   1.000
_cell.angle_alpha   90.00
_cell.angle_beta   90.00
_cell.angle_gamma   90.00
#
_symmetry.space_group_name_H-M   'P 1'
#
loop_
_entity.id
_entity.type
_entity.pdbx_description
1 polymer ?
#
loop_
_entity_poly.entity_id
_entity_poly.type
_entity_poly.pdbx_seq_one_letter_code
_entity_poly.pdbx_strand_id
1 'polypeptide(L)'
;MRQEDDFLQDDLDDEKTIEFIKSYLPQELKDKFTDDEFYYFLDLIDEYYAQSGILDAQPDDDGCIEIDLEKVVDYIIKEARKDEMGEYDPEELLFIVQGEMEYADSLDDEN
;
A
#
# COMPACT_ATOMS: atom_id res chain seq x y z
N MET A 1 2.10 -26.76 10.56
CA MET A 1 1.12 -26.06 9.72
C MET A 1 1.21 -24.61 10.14
N ARG A 2 2.06 -23.82 9.49
CA ARG A 2 2.32 -22.41 9.81
C ARG A 2 2.63 -21.61 8.53
N GLN A 3 2.16 -22.13 7.39
CA GLN A 3 2.36 -21.53 6.07
C GLN A 3 1.01 -21.31 5.40
N GLU A 4 0.04 -22.21 5.65
CA GLU A 4 -1.35 -22.05 5.19
C GLU A 4 -2.10 -20.96 5.98
N ASP A 5 -1.80 -20.77 7.27
CA ASP A 5 -2.41 -19.72 8.11
C ASP A 5 -1.83 -18.33 7.79
N ASP A 6 -0.53 -18.24 7.54
CA ASP A 6 0.19 -16.99 7.21
C ASP A 6 -0.29 -16.42 5.87
N PHE A 7 -0.41 -17.29 4.85
CA PHE A 7 -0.93 -16.92 3.53
C PHE A 7 -2.42 -16.53 3.56
N LEU A 8 -3.24 -17.21 4.39
CA LEU A 8 -4.65 -16.83 4.55
C LEU A 8 -4.84 -15.53 5.32
N GLN A 9 -3.89 -15.17 6.21
CA GLN A 9 -3.91 -13.90 6.92
C GLN A 9 -3.52 -12.76 5.99
N ASP A 10 -2.49 -12.93 5.17
CA ASP A 10 -2.06 -11.97 4.14
C ASP A 10 -3.22 -11.60 3.20
N ASP A 11 -3.85 -12.59 2.54
CA ASP A 11 -5.01 -12.38 1.66
C ASP A 11 -6.18 -11.66 2.38
N LEU A 12 -6.43 -11.99 3.65
CA LEU A 12 -7.52 -11.42 4.44
C LEU A 12 -7.21 -9.98 4.88
N ASP A 13 -5.95 -9.68 5.18
CA ASP A 13 -5.50 -8.34 5.53
C ASP A 13 -5.41 -7.46 4.28
N ASP A 14 -5.07 -8.00 3.11
CA ASP A 14 -5.16 -7.30 1.83
C ASP A 14 -6.61 -6.94 1.48
N GLU A 15 -7.55 -7.88 1.59
CA GLU A 15 -8.98 -7.61 1.35
C GLU A 15 -9.48 -6.44 2.21
N LYS A 16 -9.16 -6.43 3.51
CA LYS A 16 -9.55 -5.35 4.42
C LYS A 16 -8.84 -4.04 4.09
N THR A 17 -7.56 -4.10 3.75
CA THR A 17 -6.76 -2.93 3.36
C THR A 17 -7.38 -2.27 2.14
N ILE A 18 -7.74 -3.06 1.13
CA ILE A 18 -8.43 -2.58 -0.07
C ILE A 18 -9.80 -2.00 0.27
N GLU A 19 -10.60 -2.64 1.13
CA GLU A 19 -11.88 -2.08 1.58
C GLU A 19 -11.70 -0.73 2.29
N PHE A 20 -10.67 -0.60 3.13
CA PHE A 20 -10.35 0.64 3.85
C PHE A 20 -9.89 1.74 2.89
N ILE A 21 -8.91 1.44 2.03
CA ILE A 21 -8.43 2.34 0.97
C ILE A 21 -9.62 2.77 0.12
N LYS A 22 -10.45 1.84 -0.34
CA LYS A 22 -11.65 2.17 -1.08
C LYS A 22 -12.57 3.06 -0.28
N SER A 23 -12.73 2.92 1.03
CA SER A 23 -13.52 3.86 1.83
C SER A 23 -12.89 5.26 1.86
N TYR A 24 -11.57 5.33 2.03
CA TYR A 24 -10.74 6.54 2.10
C TYR A 24 -10.73 7.35 0.79
N LEU A 25 -10.65 6.65 -0.35
CA LEU A 25 -10.56 7.27 -1.67
C LEU A 25 -11.82 8.08 -2.04
N PRO A 26 -11.70 9.09 -2.91
CA PRO A 26 -12.86 9.69 -3.56
C PRO A 26 -13.55 8.69 -4.50
N GLN A 27 -14.87 8.82 -4.66
CA GLN A 27 -15.67 7.90 -5.47
C GLN A 27 -15.14 7.74 -6.90
N GLU A 28 -14.59 8.81 -7.49
CA GLU A 28 -14.00 8.79 -8.83
C GLU A 28 -12.85 7.78 -8.95
N LEU A 29 -12.00 7.64 -7.93
CA LEU A 29 -10.88 6.68 -7.96
C LEU A 29 -11.34 5.25 -7.68
N LYS A 30 -12.37 5.07 -6.85
CA LYS A 30 -12.98 3.75 -6.60
C LYS A 30 -13.59 3.15 -7.86
N ASP A 31 -14.23 3.98 -8.68
CA ASP A 31 -14.81 3.57 -9.96
C ASP A 31 -13.74 3.47 -11.07
N LYS A 32 -12.57 4.09 -10.88
CA LYS A 32 -11.47 4.09 -11.85
C LYS A 32 -10.65 2.81 -11.79
N PHE A 33 -10.28 2.37 -10.59
CA PHE A 33 -9.40 1.21 -10.38
C PHE A 33 -10.20 -0.04 -10.06
N THR A 34 -9.75 -1.18 -10.56
CA THR A 34 -10.32 -2.48 -10.21
C THR A 34 -9.65 -3.08 -8.97
N ASP A 35 -10.30 -4.06 -8.33
CA ASP A 35 -9.71 -4.82 -7.23
C ASP A 35 -8.33 -5.37 -7.60
N ASP A 36 -8.17 -5.98 -8.78
CA ASP A 36 -6.88 -6.50 -9.26
C ASP A 36 -5.77 -5.43 -9.32
N GLU A 37 -6.13 -4.17 -9.61
CA GLU A 37 -5.15 -3.07 -9.63
C GLU A 37 -4.79 -2.64 -8.21
N PHE A 38 -5.76 -2.64 -7.29
CA PHE A 38 -5.48 -2.39 -5.87
C PHE A 38 -4.52 -3.43 -5.30
N TYR A 39 -4.74 -4.71 -5.54
CA TYR A 39 -3.81 -5.77 -5.14
C TYR A 39 -2.41 -5.52 -5.73
N TYR A 40 -2.33 -5.18 -7.03
CA TYR A 40 -1.06 -4.87 -7.66
C TYR A 40 -0.34 -3.67 -7.01
N PHE A 41 -1.08 -2.63 -6.63
CA PHE A 41 -0.49 -1.47 -5.94
C PHE A 41 0.00 -1.84 -4.54
N LEU A 42 -0.75 -2.63 -3.78
CA LEU A 42 -0.35 -3.12 -2.46
C LEU A 42 0.94 -3.94 -2.56
N ASP A 43 1.00 -4.91 -3.47
CA ASP A 43 2.20 -5.72 -3.73
C ASP A 43 3.45 -4.84 -3.98
N LEU A 44 3.30 -3.77 -4.77
CA LEU A 44 4.40 -2.85 -5.08
C LEU A 44 4.79 -1.96 -3.90
N ILE A 45 3.82 -1.58 -3.05
CA ILE A 45 4.07 -0.83 -1.82
C ILE A 45 4.86 -1.70 -0.84
N ASP A 46 4.41 -2.93 -0.61
CA ASP A 46 5.09 -3.88 0.28
C ASP A 46 6.48 -4.24 -0.24
N GLU A 47 6.61 -4.47 -1.54
CA GLU A 47 7.91 -4.69 -2.16
C GLU A 47 8.82 -3.47 -1.95
N TYR A 48 8.30 -2.25 -2.10
CA TYR A 48 9.06 -1.04 -1.83
C TYR A 48 9.46 -0.94 -0.37
N TYR A 49 8.58 -1.21 0.60
CA TYR A 49 8.93 -1.20 2.03
C TYR A 49 10.01 -2.22 2.38
N ALA A 50 9.90 -3.43 1.82
CA ALA A 50 10.90 -4.48 1.98
C ALA A 50 12.25 -4.13 1.35
N GLN A 51 12.27 -3.48 0.17
CA GLN A 51 13.51 -3.11 -0.53
C GLN A 51 14.15 -1.83 0.00
N SER A 52 13.33 -0.85 0.40
CA SER A 52 13.79 0.45 0.90
C SER A 52 14.39 0.38 2.30
N GLY A 53 14.03 -0.65 3.07
CA GLY A 53 14.44 -0.81 4.47
C GLY A 53 13.65 0.10 5.42
N ILE A 54 12.50 0.62 5.00
CA ILE A 54 11.61 1.43 5.84
C ILE A 54 11.13 0.63 7.05
N LEU A 55 10.90 -0.67 6.90
CA LEU A 55 10.52 -1.57 8.00
C LEU A 55 11.62 -1.69 9.09
N ASP A 56 12.88 -1.46 8.72
CA ASP A 56 14.01 -1.41 9.65
C ASP A 56 14.33 0.03 10.12
N ALA A 57 13.60 1.03 9.62
CA ALA A 57 13.81 2.41 10.00
C ALA A 57 13.46 2.61 11.49
N GLN A 58 14.31 3.34 12.20
CA GLN A 58 14.01 3.72 13.57
C GLN A 58 12.92 4.79 13.53
N PRO A 59 11.83 4.63 14.30
CA PRO A 59 10.85 5.69 14.44
C PRO A 59 11.49 6.92 15.11
N ASP A 60 10.93 8.09 14.85
CA ASP A 60 11.38 9.34 15.45
C ASP A 60 10.96 9.45 16.93
N ASP A 61 11.22 10.61 17.55
CA ASP A 61 10.89 10.85 18.96
C ASP A 61 9.38 10.72 19.26
N ASP A 62 8.52 10.91 18.26
CA ASP A 62 7.06 10.71 18.36
C ASP A 62 6.59 9.29 18.05
N GLY A 63 7.50 8.40 17.63
CA GLY A 63 7.16 7.03 17.25
C GLY A 63 6.78 6.85 15.78
N CYS A 64 6.84 7.89 14.94
CA CYS A 64 6.49 7.81 13.53
C CYS A 64 7.72 7.50 12.65
N ILE A 65 7.51 6.81 11.53
CA ILE A 65 8.56 6.62 10.52
C ILE A 65 8.33 7.63 9.40
N GLU A 66 9.34 8.45 9.09
CA GLU A 66 9.27 9.37 7.94
C GLU A 66 9.34 8.58 6.63
N ILE A 67 8.17 8.28 6.06
CA ILE A 67 8.02 7.62 4.77
C ILE A 67 7.84 8.67 3.67
N ASP A 68 8.72 8.60 2.68
CA ASP A 68 8.66 9.47 1.51
C ASP A 68 7.69 8.90 0.47
N LEU A 69 6.40 9.28 0.61
CA LEU A 69 5.32 8.79 -0.24
C LEU A 69 5.55 9.06 -1.73
N GLU A 70 6.20 10.17 -2.08
CA GLU A 70 6.52 10.49 -3.47
C GLU A 70 7.46 9.44 -4.08
N LYS A 71 8.38 8.88 -3.29
CA LYS A 71 9.25 7.79 -3.76
C LYS A 71 8.49 6.48 -3.95
N VAL A 72 7.54 6.17 -3.07
CA VAL A 72 6.68 4.98 -3.20
C VAL A 72 5.88 5.09 -4.51
N VAL A 73 5.26 6.25 -4.75
CA VAL A 73 4.50 6.51 -5.97
C VAL A 73 5.37 6.44 -7.22
N ASP A 74 6.56 7.06 -7.21
CA ASP A 74 7.50 6.97 -8.34
C ASP A 74 7.92 5.52 -8.64
N TYR A 75 8.11 4.71 -7.58
CA TYR A 75 8.38 3.29 -7.70
C TYR A 75 7.23 2.55 -8.40
N ILE A 76 5.99 2.76 -7.92
CA ILE A 76 4.80 2.12 -8.50
C ILE A 76 4.65 2.49 -9.98
N ILE A 77 4.77 3.77 -10.34
CA ILE A 77 4.66 4.22 -11.74
C ILE A 77 5.73 3.57 -12.61
N LYS A 78 6.95 3.46 -12.08
CA LYS A 78 8.08 2.89 -12.80
C LYS A 78 7.91 1.40 -13.03
N GLU A 79 7.46 0.64 -12.03
CA GLU A 79 7.19 -0.80 -12.17
C GLU A 79 5.95 -1.04 -13.05
N ALA A 80 4.86 -0.29 -12.86
CA ALA A 80 3.68 -0.36 -13.73
C ALA A 80 4.00 -0.14 -15.21
N ARG A 81 4.89 0.83 -15.51
CA ARG A 81 5.37 1.06 -16.88
C ARG A 81 6.26 -0.06 -17.40
N LYS A 82 7.03 -0.70 -16.53
CA LYS A 82 7.94 -1.80 -16.89
C LYS A 82 7.18 -3.10 -17.11
N ASP A 83 6.11 -3.32 -16.36
CA ASP A 83 5.23 -4.49 -16.45
C ASP A 83 4.11 -4.32 -17.49
N GLU A 84 4.09 -3.18 -18.21
CA GLU A 84 3.06 -2.84 -19.19
C GLU A 84 1.62 -2.82 -18.61
N MET A 85 1.49 -2.64 -17.30
CA MET A 85 0.20 -2.53 -16.59
C MET A 85 -0.56 -1.27 -17.00
N GLY A 86 0.15 -0.16 -17.15
CA GLY A 86 -0.45 1.10 -17.58
C GLY A 86 0.35 2.33 -17.18
N GLU A 87 -0.24 3.48 -17.42
CA GLU A 87 0.23 4.75 -16.89
C GLU A 87 -0.76 5.26 -15.85
N TYR A 88 -0.29 5.42 -14.63
CA TYR A 88 -1.05 5.87 -13.48
C TYR A 88 -0.64 7.27 -13.09
N ASP A 89 -1.59 8.06 -12.59
CA ASP A 89 -1.30 9.41 -12.15
C ASP A 89 -0.70 9.39 -10.73
N PRO A 90 0.42 10.09 -10.48
CA PRO A 90 1.05 10.10 -9.17
C PRO A 90 0.13 10.64 -8.08
N GLU A 91 -0.75 11.61 -8.39
CA GLU A 91 -1.69 12.14 -7.40
C GLU A 91 -2.71 11.08 -6.99
N GLU A 92 -3.15 10.23 -7.93
CA GLU A 92 -4.11 9.16 -7.67
C GLU A 92 -3.49 8.03 -6.84
N LEU A 93 -2.29 7.60 -7.22
CA LEU A 93 -1.54 6.59 -6.47
C LEU A 93 -1.18 7.09 -5.06
N LEU A 94 -0.87 8.37 -4.91
CA LEU A 94 -0.58 8.96 -3.61
C LEU A 94 -1.73 8.75 -2.63
N PHE A 95 -2.98 8.89 -3.07
CA PHE A 95 -4.14 8.62 -2.21
C PHE A 95 -4.27 7.15 -1.82
N ILE A 96 -3.86 6.22 -2.70
CA ILE A 96 -3.86 4.77 -2.42
C ILE A 96 -2.82 4.45 -1.35
N VAL A 97 -1.57 4.91 -1.54
CA VAL A 97 -0.49 4.70 -0.57
C VAL A 97 -0.80 5.35 0.78
N GLN A 98 -1.43 6.54 0.78
CA GLN A 98 -1.89 7.17 2.02
C GLN A 98 -2.96 6.34 2.74
N GLY A 99 -3.92 5.78 2.00
CA GLY A 99 -4.95 4.93 2.56
C GLY A 99 -4.38 3.64 3.17
N GLU A 100 -3.37 3.06 2.53
CA GLU A 100 -2.62 1.91 3.04
C GLU A 100 -1.93 2.27 4.36
N MET A 101 -1.12 3.33 4.38
CA MET A 101 -0.42 3.74 5.61
C MET A 101 -1.37 4.09 6.76
N GLU A 102 -2.49 4.77 6.50
CA GLU A 102 -3.49 5.06 7.55
C GLU A 102 -4.12 3.77 8.10
N TYR A 103 -4.32 2.76 7.26
CA TYR A 103 -4.80 1.47 7.72
C TYR A 103 -3.73 0.74 8.53
N ALA A 104 -2.49 0.70 8.06
CA ALA A 104 -1.36 0.09 8.76
C ALA A 104 -1.13 0.72 10.13
N ASP A 105 -1.18 2.05 10.23
CA ASP A 105 -1.10 2.79 11.51
C ASP A 105 -2.26 2.42 12.45
N SER A 106 -3.48 2.27 11.91
CA SER A 106 -4.65 1.86 12.70
C SER A 106 -4.55 0.43 13.25
N LEU A 107 -3.78 -0.44 12.60
CA LEU A 107 -3.52 -1.81 13.06
C LEU A 107 -2.45 -1.83 14.16
N ASP A 108 -1.48 -0.92 14.14
CA ASP A 108 -0.42 -0.83 15.17
C ASP A 108 -0.99 -0.35 16.53
N ASP A 109 -2.02 0.52 16.51
CA ASP A 109 -2.70 1.01 17.73
C ASP A 109 -3.57 -0.08 18.42
N GLU A 110 -3.93 -1.18 17.73
CA GLU A 110 -4.73 -2.28 18.29
C GLU A 110 -3.91 -3.36 19.05
N ASN A 111 -2.59 -3.20 19.25
CA ASN A 111 -1.71 -4.21 19.89
C ASN A 111 -1.17 -3.85 21.30
#